data_AF-A0AAE0PZ59-F1
#
_entry.id   AF-A0AAE0PZ59-F1
#
_cell.length_a   1.000
_cell.length_b   1.000
_cell.length_c   1.000
_cell.angle_alpha   90.00
_cell.angle_beta   90.00
_cell.angle_gamma   90.00
#
_symmetry.space_group_name_H-M   'P 1'
#
loop_
_entity.id
_entity.type
_entity.pdbx_description
1 polymer ?
#
loop_
_entity_poly.entity_id
_entity_poly.type
_entity_poly.pdbx_seq_one_letter_code
_entity_poly.pdbx_strand_id
1 'polypeptide(L)'
;MPRTQARDPALSQVEDAQPQTCTSGETSNSERQGKPVEEQNDLLEEEFGSDESGYCLKEENLEELNSDDQGNDLDRLNIICIKEEDPEDDDYLYCEVCKCFFVNKCEVHGPALFIPDAPVPMGVADRARRTLPPDLEIRKSDVPDAGLGVFNKGETVPVGAHFGPYQGDPVDREEAMNSGYSWVIYKDRQREEYIDATNEIHANWMRYVNCACADEDQNLMAFQYQGGIFYRCCRPIKPGQELLVGYQEEYVKDLSPAFEYLWNKKCSANAINFSFGSNLELVK
;
A
#
# COMPACT_ATOMS: atom_id res chain seq x y z
N MET A 1 -11.42 -47.97 39.47
CA MET A 1 -10.71 -48.02 40.78
C MET A 1 -10.54 -49.49 41.18
N PRO A 2 -9.37 -49.94 41.69
CA PRO A 2 -8.02 -49.40 41.45
C PRO A 2 -6.87 -50.45 41.36
N ARG A 3 -5.69 -49.98 40.90
CA ARG A 3 -4.30 -50.16 41.43
C ARG A 3 -3.58 -51.54 41.38
N THR A 4 -2.27 -51.70 41.12
CA THR A 4 -1.04 -50.91 40.79
C THR A 4 0.07 -51.95 40.46
N GLN A 5 1.13 -51.75 39.65
CA GLN A 5 2.43 -51.04 39.87
C GLN A 5 3.19 -51.12 38.50
N ALA A 6 3.66 -50.04 37.84
CA ALA A 6 4.77 -49.10 38.11
C ALA A 6 6.20 -49.67 37.88
N ARG A 7 6.91 -49.12 36.88
CA ARG A 7 8.31 -48.65 36.96
C ARG A 7 8.74 -47.84 35.71
N ASP A 8 9.02 -46.58 35.95
CA ASP A 8 9.95 -45.66 35.24
C ASP A 8 11.26 -45.61 36.07
N PRO A 9 12.46 -45.21 35.57
CA PRO A 9 12.69 -43.81 35.12
C PRO A 9 13.82 -43.51 34.07
N ALA A 10 13.56 -42.47 33.28
CA ALA A 10 14.32 -41.21 33.02
C ALA A 10 15.72 -41.13 32.36
N LEU A 11 15.82 -40.02 31.57
CA LEU A 11 16.98 -39.17 31.15
C LEU A 11 17.91 -39.73 30.06
N SER A 12 18.44 -38.99 29.07
CA SER A 12 18.36 -37.60 28.60
C SER A 12 19.35 -37.43 27.42
N GLN A 13 19.18 -36.36 26.64
CA GLN A 13 20.18 -35.62 25.83
C GLN A 13 20.23 -35.80 24.30
N VAL A 14 20.57 -34.66 23.72
CA VAL A 14 20.51 -34.13 22.35
C VAL A 14 21.90 -34.26 21.70
N GLU A 15 21.97 -34.46 20.38
CA GLU A 15 22.77 -33.67 19.39
C GLU A 15 23.09 -34.43 18.08
N ASP A 16 22.79 -33.71 17.00
CA ASP A 16 23.16 -33.70 15.57
C ASP A 16 24.14 -34.72 14.95
N ALA A 17 23.81 -35.18 13.72
CA ALA A 17 24.43 -34.69 12.48
C ALA A 17 24.14 -35.56 11.22
N GLN A 18 23.85 -34.86 10.11
CA GLN A 18 24.07 -35.16 8.67
C GLN A 18 23.16 -36.12 7.87
N PRO A 19 22.66 -35.62 6.71
CA PRO A 19 22.55 -36.40 5.48
C PRO A 19 23.56 -35.94 4.40
N GLN A 20 23.65 -36.79 3.37
CA GLN A 20 24.73 -36.95 2.41
C GLN A 20 24.85 -35.88 1.32
N THR A 21 26.08 -35.83 0.83
CA THR A 21 26.67 -35.24 -0.39
C THR A 21 25.90 -35.45 -1.70
N CYS A 22 26.05 -34.51 -2.64
CA CYS A 22 26.51 -34.77 -4.02
C CYS A 22 27.20 -33.54 -4.62
N THR A 23 28.26 -33.81 -5.37
CA THR A 23 29.39 -32.98 -5.82
C THR A 23 29.27 -32.49 -7.27
N SER A 24 29.83 -31.31 -7.56
CA SER A 24 30.66 -30.95 -8.74
C SER A 24 30.84 -29.43 -8.72
N GLY A 25 31.98 -28.77 -8.92
CA GLY A 25 33.29 -29.13 -9.45
C GLY A 25 33.89 -27.80 -9.94
N GLU A 26 35.10 -27.47 -9.50
CA GLU A 26 35.76 -26.16 -9.61
C GLU A 26 36.39 -25.86 -10.99
N THR A 27 36.99 -24.66 -11.07
CA THR A 27 38.08 -24.15 -11.96
C THR A 27 37.62 -23.28 -13.13
N SER A 28 38.22 -22.14 -13.49
CA SER A 28 39.50 -21.48 -13.13
C SER A 28 39.56 -20.03 -13.67
N ASN A 29 40.42 -19.22 -13.05
CA ASN A 29 40.87 -17.86 -13.42
C ASN A 29 41.42 -17.69 -14.85
N SER A 30 41.34 -16.47 -15.40
CA SER A 30 42.52 -15.79 -15.96
C SER A 30 42.36 -14.26 -16.05
N GLU A 31 43.34 -13.55 -15.50
CA GLU A 31 43.60 -12.12 -15.70
C GLU A 31 44.17 -11.85 -17.11
N ARG A 32 43.93 -10.64 -17.65
CA ARG A 32 44.90 -9.93 -18.51
C ARG A 32 44.71 -8.41 -18.45
N GLN A 33 45.82 -7.72 -18.19
CA GLN A 33 46.02 -6.27 -18.18
C GLN A 33 46.19 -5.68 -19.59
N GLY A 34 45.90 -4.38 -19.74
CA GLY A 34 46.38 -3.53 -20.84
C GLY A 34 45.73 -2.13 -20.90
N LYS A 35 46.37 -1.11 -20.32
CA LYS A 35 46.20 0.35 -20.56
C LYS A 35 46.99 0.78 -21.82
N PRO A 36 47.10 2.08 -22.22
CA PRO A 36 46.10 3.16 -22.40
C PRO A 36 46.31 3.91 -23.76
N VAL A 37 45.38 4.79 -24.19
CA VAL A 37 45.74 5.96 -25.04
C VAL A 37 44.83 7.15 -24.69
N GLU A 38 45.45 8.28 -24.42
CA GLU A 38 44.89 9.62 -24.14
C GLU A 38 44.57 10.40 -25.44
N GLU A 39 43.98 11.58 -25.24
CA GLU A 39 43.78 12.71 -26.17
C GLU A 39 42.49 12.64 -27.00
N GLN A 40 41.63 13.66 -27.06
CA GLN A 40 41.75 15.07 -26.66
C GLN A 40 40.31 15.65 -26.59
N ASN A 41 40.13 16.64 -25.74
CA ASN A 41 38.93 17.47 -25.65
C ASN A 41 38.61 18.14 -26.99
N ASP A 42 37.32 18.28 -27.32
CA ASP A 42 36.78 19.56 -27.78
C ASP A 42 35.28 19.65 -27.54
N LEU A 43 34.90 20.80 -26.97
CA LEU A 43 33.59 21.27 -26.57
C LEU A 43 32.74 21.64 -27.80
N LEU A 44 31.46 21.24 -27.84
CA LEU A 44 30.38 22.09 -28.35
C LEU A 44 29.07 21.74 -27.62
N GLU A 45 28.49 22.77 -27.02
CA GLU A 45 27.17 22.81 -26.37
C GLU A 45 26.07 22.73 -27.43
N GLU A 46 25.09 21.82 -27.27
CA GLU A 46 23.75 22.00 -27.83
C GLU A 46 22.69 21.47 -26.84
N GLU A 47 21.86 22.40 -26.36
CA GLU A 47 20.65 22.14 -25.60
C GLU A 47 19.56 21.52 -26.50
N PHE A 48 19.05 20.35 -26.12
CA PHE A 48 17.73 19.85 -26.50
C PHE A 48 17.24 19.03 -25.29
N GLY A 49 16.14 19.37 -24.63
CA GLY A 49 14.79 19.41 -25.17
C GLY A 49 14.04 18.26 -24.49
N SER A 50 13.12 18.61 -23.59
CA SER A 50 12.30 17.70 -22.79
C SER A 50 11.49 16.73 -23.66
N ASP A 51 11.62 15.43 -23.44
CA ASP A 51 10.79 14.42 -24.10
C ASP A 51 9.39 14.37 -23.50
N GLU A 52 8.42 14.54 -24.39
CA GLU A 52 6.98 14.61 -24.18
C GLU A 52 6.38 13.27 -23.74
N SER A 53 5.68 13.24 -22.62
CA SER A 53 4.60 12.28 -22.38
C SER A 53 3.39 12.70 -23.24
N GLY A 54 3.02 11.86 -24.21
CA GLY A 54 1.94 12.14 -25.15
C GLY A 54 0.59 12.32 -24.46
N TYR A 55 0.00 13.51 -24.64
CA TYR A 55 -1.40 13.79 -24.37
C TYR A 55 -2.14 13.90 -25.71
N CYS A 56 -3.09 12.99 -25.96
CA CYS A 56 -4.05 13.12 -27.06
C CYS A 56 -5.24 13.96 -26.58
N LEU A 57 -5.30 15.24 -26.95
CA LEU A 57 -6.54 16.00 -26.93
C LEU A 57 -6.74 16.65 -28.31
N LYS A 58 -7.92 16.40 -28.89
CA LYS A 58 -8.35 16.98 -30.17
C LYS A 58 -8.71 18.45 -29.94
N GLU A 59 -8.13 19.34 -30.72
CA GLU A 59 -8.56 20.74 -30.83
C GLU A 59 -9.95 20.78 -31.47
N GLU A 60 -10.93 21.32 -30.76
CA GLU A 60 -12.18 21.78 -31.35
C GLU A 60 -12.18 23.31 -31.38
N ASN A 61 -12.36 23.84 -32.59
CA ASN A 61 -12.31 25.24 -32.98
C ASN A 61 -13.22 26.15 -32.12
N LEU A 62 -12.68 27.27 -31.64
CA LEU A 62 -13.49 28.43 -31.27
C LEU A 62 -13.38 29.48 -32.38
N GLU A 63 -14.39 29.53 -33.25
CA GLU A 63 -14.53 30.58 -34.26
C GLU A 63 -14.88 31.90 -33.58
N GLU A 64 -14.08 32.94 -33.89
CA GLU A 64 -14.33 34.33 -33.51
C GLU A 64 -15.61 34.86 -34.17
N LEU A 65 -16.50 35.46 -33.39
CA LEU A 65 -17.55 36.34 -33.90
C LEU A 65 -17.51 37.69 -33.17
N ASN A 66 -16.98 38.69 -33.85
CA ASN A 66 -17.18 40.10 -33.55
C ASN A 66 -18.35 40.62 -34.42
N SER A 67 -19.40 41.18 -33.80
CA SER A 67 -20.09 42.35 -34.34
C SER A 67 -20.96 43.03 -33.28
N ASP A 68 -20.85 44.36 -33.26
CA ASP A 68 -21.51 45.33 -32.38
C ASP A 68 -23.04 45.25 -32.37
N ASP A 69 -23.67 45.42 -31.20
CA ASP A 69 -24.94 46.15 -31.07
C ASP A 69 -25.16 46.71 -29.65
N GLN A 70 -25.81 47.88 -29.59
CA GLN A 70 -25.97 48.72 -28.40
C GLN A 70 -27.12 48.26 -27.49
N GLY A 71 -26.78 47.96 -26.23
CA GLY A 71 -27.57 48.26 -25.03
C GLY A 71 -28.86 47.45 -24.75
N ASN A 72 -28.81 46.59 -23.73
CA ASN A 72 -29.75 46.67 -22.61
C ASN A 72 -29.17 46.00 -21.35
N ASP A 73 -29.64 46.48 -20.21
CA ASP A 73 -29.25 46.12 -18.85
C ASP A 73 -30.21 45.02 -18.36
N LEU A 74 -29.80 43.76 -18.38
CA LEU A 74 -30.38 42.69 -17.55
C LEU A 74 -29.41 41.50 -17.43
N ASP A 75 -29.11 41.16 -16.18
CA ASP A 75 -28.41 39.96 -15.72
C ASP A 75 -26.92 39.85 -16.07
N ARG A 76 -26.13 40.50 -15.21
CA ARG A 76 -24.88 39.95 -14.69
C ARG A 76 -25.11 38.53 -14.16
N LEU A 77 -25.20 37.55 -15.06
CA LEU A 77 -24.82 36.19 -14.74
C LEU A 77 -23.32 36.25 -14.45
N ASN A 78 -23.01 36.42 -13.16
CA ASN A 78 -21.75 35.96 -12.61
C ASN A 78 -21.66 34.48 -12.98
N ILE A 79 -21.07 34.21 -14.15
CA ILE A 79 -20.42 32.94 -14.43
C ILE A 79 -19.30 32.91 -13.40
N ILE A 80 -19.62 32.35 -12.23
CA ILE A 80 -18.63 31.82 -11.32
C ILE A 80 -17.98 30.72 -12.16
N CYS A 81 -16.88 31.07 -12.83
CA CYS A 81 -15.93 30.08 -13.25
C CYS A 81 -15.48 29.43 -11.94
N ILE A 82 -16.16 28.34 -11.56
CA ILE A 82 -15.60 27.41 -10.60
C ILE A 82 -14.31 27.00 -11.29
N LYS A 83 -13.19 27.53 -10.82
CA LYS A 83 -11.90 27.00 -11.23
C LYS A 83 -11.98 25.54 -10.83
N GLU A 84 -11.96 24.64 -11.81
CA GLU A 84 -11.63 23.25 -11.53
C GLU A 84 -10.23 23.33 -10.91
N GLU A 85 -10.17 23.22 -9.58
CA GLU A 85 -8.91 23.12 -8.88
C GLU A 85 -8.26 21.83 -9.39
N ASP A 86 -6.99 21.91 -9.79
CA ASP A 86 -6.25 20.72 -10.17
C ASP A 86 -6.37 19.69 -9.02
N PRO A 87 -6.72 18.43 -9.31
CA PRO A 87 -6.91 17.41 -8.27
C PRO A 87 -5.66 17.32 -7.40
N GLU A 88 -5.86 17.18 -6.09
CA GLU A 88 -4.76 16.96 -5.15
C GLU A 88 -4.05 15.64 -5.50
N ASP A 89 -2.79 15.47 -5.10
CA ASP A 89 -2.01 14.26 -5.42
C ASP A 89 -2.70 12.96 -4.95
N ASP A 90 -3.61 13.03 -3.96
CA ASP A 90 -4.37 11.89 -3.45
C ASP A 90 -5.84 11.81 -3.94
N ASP A 91 -6.21 12.55 -4.98
CA ASP A 91 -7.51 12.41 -5.66
C ASP A 91 -7.54 11.33 -6.74
N TYR A 92 -6.38 10.72 -7.02
CA TYR A 92 -6.23 9.71 -8.05
C TYR A 92 -6.51 8.30 -7.53
N LEU A 93 -7.30 7.55 -8.29
CA LEU A 93 -7.48 6.11 -8.14
C LEU A 93 -6.65 5.37 -9.19
N TYR A 94 -6.35 4.11 -8.92
CA TYR A 94 -5.55 3.27 -9.83
C TYR A 94 -6.36 2.09 -10.35
N CYS A 95 -6.41 1.94 -11.69
CA CYS A 95 -7.07 0.81 -12.32
C CYS A 95 -6.10 -0.37 -12.43
N GLU A 96 -6.35 -1.43 -11.67
CA GLU A 96 -5.50 -2.63 -11.67
C GLU A 96 -5.49 -3.40 -12.99
N VAL A 97 -6.48 -3.20 -13.86
CA VAL A 97 -6.56 -3.88 -15.16
C VAL A 97 -5.89 -3.06 -16.25
N CYS A 98 -6.18 -1.76 -16.33
CA CYS A 98 -5.58 -0.86 -17.33
C CYS A 98 -4.18 -0.39 -16.96
N LYS A 99 -3.78 -0.54 -15.69
CA LYS A 99 -2.52 -0.06 -15.14
C LYS A 99 -2.32 1.45 -15.34
N CYS A 100 -3.40 2.22 -15.15
CA CYS A 100 -3.42 3.67 -15.28
C CYS A 100 -4.15 4.34 -14.11
N PHE A 101 -3.79 5.58 -13.82
CA PHE A 101 -4.48 6.44 -12.86
C PHE A 101 -5.71 7.10 -13.49
N PHE A 102 -6.72 7.38 -12.67
CA PHE A 102 -7.92 8.07 -13.10
C PHE A 102 -8.55 8.86 -11.94
N VAL A 103 -9.30 9.90 -12.28
CA VAL A 103 -10.17 10.64 -11.35
C VAL A 103 -11.62 10.27 -11.66
N ASN A 104 -12.43 10.02 -10.64
CA ASN A 104 -13.84 9.59 -10.73
C ASN A 104 -14.10 8.19 -11.33
N LYS A 105 -13.66 7.92 -12.57
CA LYS A 105 -13.89 6.65 -13.26
C LYS A 105 -12.79 6.28 -14.24
N CYS A 106 -12.51 4.98 -14.37
CA CYS A 106 -11.73 4.42 -15.47
C CYS A 106 -12.56 4.42 -16.75
N GLU A 107 -11.97 4.79 -17.89
CA GLU A 107 -12.68 4.83 -19.18
C GLU A 107 -13.17 3.46 -19.65
N VAL A 108 -12.45 2.39 -19.29
CA VAL A 108 -12.76 1.01 -19.69
C VAL A 108 -13.64 0.31 -18.66
N HIS A 109 -13.37 0.51 -17.37
CA HIS A 109 -13.97 -0.28 -16.28
C HIS A 109 -14.99 0.51 -15.45
N GLY A 110 -15.19 1.80 -15.74
CA GLY A 110 -16.12 2.64 -15.02
C GLY A 110 -15.63 3.07 -13.63
N PRO A 111 -16.54 3.48 -12.73
CA PRO A 111 -16.18 3.95 -11.39
C PRO A 111 -15.61 2.82 -10.53
N ALA A 112 -14.74 3.17 -9.58
CA ALA A 112 -14.21 2.22 -8.62
C ALA A 112 -15.32 1.65 -7.73
N LEU A 113 -15.25 0.35 -7.45
CA LEU A 113 -16.13 -0.32 -6.51
C LEU A 113 -15.62 -0.11 -5.08
N PHE A 114 -16.37 0.60 -4.25
CA PHE A 114 -16.12 0.71 -2.81
C PHE A 114 -17.07 -0.21 -2.05
N ILE A 115 -16.51 -1.14 -1.27
CA ILE A 115 -17.27 -2.01 -0.38
C ILE A 115 -17.40 -1.30 0.97
N PRO A 116 -18.62 -0.91 1.37
CA PRO A 116 -18.80 -0.12 2.58
C PRO A 116 -18.66 -0.98 3.85
N ASP A 117 -18.15 -0.35 4.91
CA ASP A 117 -18.23 -0.88 6.27
C ASP A 117 -19.68 -1.11 6.69
N ALA A 118 -19.91 -2.08 7.56
CA ALA A 118 -21.18 -2.19 8.27
C ALA A 118 -21.37 -0.95 9.18
N PRO A 119 -22.54 -0.29 9.16
CA PRO A 119 -22.74 0.98 9.86
C PRO A 119 -22.80 0.76 11.39
N VAL A 120 -21.77 1.22 12.10
CA VAL A 120 -21.69 1.18 13.57
C VAL A 120 -21.26 2.54 14.12
N PRO A 121 -22.05 3.15 15.04
CA PRO A 121 -21.68 4.42 15.68
C PRO A 121 -20.33 4.34 16.41
N MET A 122 -19.62 5.46 16.44
CA MET A 122 -18.38 5.63 17.22
C MET A 122 -18.64 5.47 18.72
N GLY A 123 -17.64 4.95 19.44
CA GLY A 123 -17.68 4.80 20.90
C GLY A 123 -18.44 3.56 21.41
N VAL A 124 -18.98 2.75 20.51
CA VAL A 124 -19.67 1.50 20.88
C VAL A 124 -18.65 0.39 21.14
N ALA A 125 -18.89 -0.44 22.15
CA ALA A 125 -18.05 -1.59 22.45
C ALA A 125 -17.94 -2.54 21.24
N ASP A 126 -16.73 -3.08 21.03
CA ASP A 126 -16.40 -3.99 19.93
C ASP A 126 -16.70 -3.40 18.54
N ARG A 127 -16.64 -2.07 18.40
CA ARG A 127 -16.96 -1.38 17.14
C ARG A 127 -16.13 -1.91 15.98
N ALA A 128 -14.82 -2.04 16.15
CA ALA A 128 -13.93 -2.47 15.08
C ALA A 128 -14.36 -3.80 14.44
N ARG A 129 -14.80 -4.80 15.21
CA ARG A 129 -15.31 -6.05 14.65
C ARG A 129 -16.67 -5.87 13.99
N ARG A 130 -17.53 -5.04 14.57
CA ARG A 130 -18.90 -4.86 14.13
C ARG A 130 -19.02 -4.04 12.85
N THR A 131 -18.00 -3.28 12.47
CA THR A 131 -17.95 -2.58 11.17
C THR A 131 -17.54 -3.49 10.01
N LEU A 132 -17.19 -4.76 10.27
CA LEU A 132 -16.80 -5.72 9.26
C LEU A 132 -17.91 -5.91 8.19
N PRO A 133 -17.60 -5.77 6.89
CA PRO A 133 -18.52 -6.10 5.81
C PRO A 133 -19.10 -7.52 5.97
N PRO A 134 -20.38 -7.75 5.63
CA PRO A 134 -21.07 -9.00 5.92
C PRO A 134 -20.44 -10.23 5.26
N ASP A 135 -19.75 -10.04 4.13
CA ASP A 135 -19.10 -11.11 3.36
C ASP A 135 -17.67 -11.40 3.80
N LEU A 136 -17.20 -10.75 4.87
CA LEU A 136 -15.92 -11.03 5.50
C LEU A 136 -16.12 -11.67 6.87
N GLU A 137 -15.06 -12.31 7.36
CA GLU A 137 -15.00 -12.87 8.71
C GLU A 137 -13.66 -12.56 9.39
N ILE A 138 -13.67 -12.39 10.71
CA ILE A 138 -12.45 -12.29 11.52
C ILE A 138 -12.25 -13.60 12.25
N ARG A 139 -11.11 -14.26 12.02
CA ARG A 139 -10.71 -15.50 12.70
C ARG A 139 -9.22 -15.48 12.99
N LYS A 140 -8.69 -16.56 13.58
CA LYS A 140 -7.23 -16.71 13.75
C LYS A 140 -6.56 -16.65 12.36
N SER A 141 -5.51 -15.83 12.26
CA SER A 141 -4.72 -15.66 11.04
C SER A 141 -3.99 -16.96 10.68
N ASP A 142 -3.78 -17.17 9.39
CA ASP A 142 -2.96 -18.25 8.88
C ASP A 142 -1.46 -17.84 8.89
N VAL A 143 -1.17 -16.55 9.07
CA VAL A 143 0.19 -16.02 9.30
C VAL A 143 0.66 -16.38 10.73
N PRO A 144 1.85 -16.99 10.89
CA PRO A 144 2.40 -17.31 12.20
C PRO A 144 2.48 -16.09 13.13
N ASP A 145 2.04 -16.27 14.37
CA ASP A 145 2.12 -15.27 15.45
C ASP A 145 1.40 -13.91 15.21
N ALA A 146 0.70 -13.74 14.09
CA ALA A 146 -0.05 -12.51 13.74
C ALA A 146 -1.39 -12.34 14.50
N GLY A 147 -1.82 -13.36 15.25
CA GLY A 147 -3.06 -13.31 16.02
C GLY A 147 -4.31 -13.50 15.16
N LEU A 148 -5.06 -12.42 14.92
CA LEU A 148 -6.31 -12.45 14.14
C LEU A 148 -6.07 -11.93 12.72
N GLY A 149 -6.86 -12.45 11.78
CA GLY A 149 -6.85 -12.04 10.38
C GLY A 149 -8.27 -11.89 9.85
N VAL A 150 -8.39 -11.20 8.73
CA VAL A 150 -9.65 -11.02 8.01
C VAL A 150 -9.68 -11.95 6.82
N PHE A 151 -10.78 -12.67 6.61
CA PHE A 151 -10.93 -13.64 5.54
C PHE A 151 -12.18 -13.34 4.73
N ASN A 152 -12.11 -13.65 3.44
CA ASN A 152 -13.31 -13.62 2.61
C ASN A 152 -14.19 -14.83 2.93
N LYS A 153 -15.46 -14.61 3.29
CA LYS A 153 -16.46 -15.66 3.52
C LYS A 153 -17.54 -15.72 2.44
N GLY A 154 -17.71 -14.64 1.67
CA GLY A 154 -18.73 -14.49 0.64
C GLY A 154 -18.22 -14.88 -0.75
N GLU A 155 -18.71 -14.19 -1.78
CA GLU A 155 -18.26 -14.38 -3.16
C GLU A 155 -16.83 -13.82 -3.36
N THR A 156 -16.19 -14.18 -4.48
CA THR A 156 -14.86 -13.67 -4.81
C THR A 156 -14.89 -12.13 -4.87
N VAL A 157 -14.06 -11.48 -4.05
CA VAL A 157 -13.88 -10.03 -4.14
C VAL A 157 -13.11 -9.72 -5.43
N PRO A 158 -13.65 -8.88 -6.32
CA PRO A 158 -13.02 -8.62 -7.61
C PRO A 158 -11.77 -7.73 -7.47
N VAL A 159 -10.87 -7.86 -8.45
CA VAL A 159 -9.72 -6.94 -8.61
C VAL A 159 -10.24 -5.50 -8.77
N GLY A 160 -9.59 -4.56 -8.12
CA GLY A 160 -9.96 -3.14 -8.13
C GLY A 160 -11.12 -2.78 -7.18
N ALA A 161 -11.62 -3.72 -6.37
CA ALA A 161 -12.49 -3.38 -5.24
C ALA A 161 -11.69 -2.61 -4.17
N HIS A 162 -12.36 -1.70 -3.47
CA HIS A 162 -11.77 -0.82 -2.46
C HIS A 162 -12.46 -0.98 -1.11
N PHE A 163 -11.67 -0.86 -0.05
CA PHE A 163 -12.11 -0.84 1.34
C PHE A 163 -11.58 0.41 2.03
N GLY A 164 -12.38 0.98 2.93
CA GLY A 164 -11.98 2.11 3.77
C GLY A 164 -12.98 3.27 3.79
N PRO A 165 -12.57 4.40 4.40
CA PRO A 165 -11.21 4.66 4.92
C PRO A 165 -10.88 3.85 6.17
N TYR A 166 -9.58 3.65 6.44
CA TYR A 166 -9.05 3.15 7.71
C TYR A 166 -9.41 4.13 8.83
N GLN A 167 -9.92 3.62 9.95
CA GLN A 167 -10.41 4.45 11.05
C GLN A 167 -9.61 4.20 12.33
N GLY A 168 -9.43 5.26 13.11
CA GLY A 168 -8.65 5.29 14.35
C GLY A 168 -8.64 6.68 14.96
N ASP A 169 -7.86 6.84 16.02
CA ASP A 169 -7.65 8.11 16.70
C ASP A 169 -6.52 8.90 16.01
N PRO A 170 -6.67 10.22 15.83
CA PRO A 170 -5.53 11.06 15.46
C PRO A 170 -4.53 11.09 16.62
N VAL A 171 -3.27 10.79 16.34
CA VAL A 171 -2.20 10.71 17.34
C VAL A 171 -1.01 11.57 16.92
N ASP A 172 -0.11 11.85 17.85
CA ASP A 172 1.17 12.46 17.50
C ASP A 172 2.15 11.42 16.92
N ARG A 173 3.29 11.92 16.42
CA ARG A 173 4.33 11.07 15.84
C ARG A 173 4.89 10.07 16.84
N GLU A 174 5.09 10.44 18.09
CA GLU A 174 5.70 9.55 19.08
C GLU A 174 4.77 8.37 19.38
N GLU A 175 3.50 8.64 19.61
CA GLU A 175 2.47 7.63 19.81
C GLU A 175 2.33 6.72 18.58
N ALA A 176 2.27 7.29 17.38
CA ALA A 176 2.17 6.53 16.14
C ALA A 176 3.34 5.55 15.95
N MET A 177 4.57 6.04 16.14
CA MET A 177 5.79 5.23 16.02
C MET A 177 5.85 4.12 17.07
N ASN A 178 5.08 4.22 18.16
CA ASN A 178 5.01 3.18 19.18
C ASN A 178 3.94 2.11 18.91
N SER A 179 3.09 2.28 17.88
CA SER A 179 1.99 1.38 17.56
C SER A 179 2.21 0.56 16.29
N GLY A 180 1.67 -0.68 16.27
CA GLY A 180 1.57 -1.50 15.06
C GLY A 180 0.29 -1.25 14.25
N TYR A 181 -0.61 -0.40 14.73
CA TYR A 181 -1.90 -0.10 14.12
C TYR A 181 -1.96 1.29 13.49
N SER A 182 -0.81 1.96 13.38
CA SER A 182 -0.70 3.33 12.91
C SER A 182 -0.41 3.41 11.41
N TRP A 183 -0.97 4.44 10.79
CA TRP A 183 -0.65 4.87 9.44
C TRP A 183 -0.29 6.36 9.42
N VAL A 184 0.60 6.74 8.52
CA VAL A 184 0.88 8.14 8.18
C VAL A 184 0.01 8.57 7.01
N ILE A 185 -0.51 9.79 7.07
CA ILE A 185 -1.26 10.48 6.04
C ILE A 185 -0.50 11.75 5.70
N TYR A 186 -0.23 12.00 4.42
CA TYR A 186 0.48 13.18 3.95
C TYR A 186 -0.51 14.23 3.46
N LYS A 187 -0.47 15.42 4.06
CA LYS A 187 -1.19 16.59 3.55
C LYS A 187 -0.25 17.55 2.86
N ASP A 188 -0.68 18.06 1.70
CA ASP A 188 0.03 19.06 0.90
C ASP A 188 1.51 18.68 0.61
N ARG A 189 1.83 17.38 0.54
CA ARG A 189 3.19 16.80 0.44
C ARG A 189 4.22 17.26 1.48
N GLN A 190 3.82 17.99 2.52
CA GLN A 190 4.75 18.58 3.49
C GLN A 190 4.40 18.29 4.94
N ARG A 191 3.16 17.87 5.23
CA ARG A 191 2.68 17.65 6.59
C ARG A 191 2.30 16.20 6.79
N GLU A 192 2.89 15.59 7.81
CA GLU A 192 2.51 14.26 8.26
C GLU A 192 1.44 14.36 9.34
N GLU A 193 0.32 13.68 9.12
CA GLU A 193 -0.67 13.37 10.13
C GLU A 193 -0.64 11.86 10.39
N TYR A 194 -1.08 11.44 11.57
CA TYR A 194 -1.02 10.04 11.98
C TYR A 194 -2.38 9.60 12.51
N ILE A 195 -2.79 8.40 12.11
CA ILE A 195 -4.02 7.75 12.57
C ILE A 195 -3.68 6.40 13.19
N ASP A 196 -4.19 6.13 14.39
CA ASP A 196 -3.92 4.90 15.13
C ASP A 196 -5.20 4.14 15.48
N ALA A 197 -5.24 2.85 15.11
CA ALA A 197 -6.39 2.00 15.35
C ALA A 197 -6.25 1.08 16.59
N THR A 198 -5.40 1.42 17.56
CA THR A 198 -5.29 0.62 18.80
C THR A 198 -6.61 0.60 19.56
N ASN A 199 -7.31 1.73 19.59
CA ASN A 199 -8.59 1.88 20.30
C ASN A 199 -9.77 1.29 19.51
N GLU A 200 -10.21 0.08 19.87
CA GLU A 200 -11.25 -0.67 19.14
C GLU A 200 -12.62 0.01 19.08
N ILE A 201 -12.92 0.96 19.98
CA ILE A 201 -14.19 1.70 19.96
C ILE A 201 -14.20 2.85 18.94
N HIS A 202 -13.03 3.25 18.44
CA HIS A 202 -12.86 4.27 17.39
C HIS A 202 -12.34 3.69 16.07
N ALA A 203 -11.69 2.53 16.12
CA ALA A 203 -11.20 1.83 14.94
C ALA A 203 -12.31 1.10 14.14
N ASN A 204 -11.99 0.74 12.90
CA ASN A 204 -12.78 -0.19 12.09
C ASN A 204 -12.07 -1.55 11.88
N TRP A 205 -12.74 -2.46 11.19
CA TRP A 205 -12.30 -3.84 10.96
C TRP A 205 -10.95 -3.95 10.24
N MET A 206 -10.55 -2.92 9.48
CA MET A 206 -9.30 -2.92 8.72
C MET A 206 -8.06 -3.04 9.63
N ARG A 207 -8.18 -2.73 10.94
CA ARG A 207 -7.12 -2.95 11.93
C ARG A 207 -6.69 -4.42 12.05
N TYR A 208 -7.55 -5.37 11.68
CA TYR A 208 -7.30 -6.81 11.76
C TYR A 208 -6.70 -7.39 10.47
N VAL A 209 -6.47 -6.56 9.43
CA VAL A 209 -5.84 -7.00 8.18
C VAL A 209 -4.32 -7.06 8.39
N ASN A 210 -3.75 -8.25 8.19
CA ASN A 210 -2.32 -8.49 8.35
C ASN A 210 -1.52 -8.08 7.11
N CYS A 211 -0.23 -7.81 7.32
CA CYS A 211 0.69 -7.60 6.21
C CYS A 211 1.02 -8.92 5.51
N ALA A 212 1.17 -8.88 4.19
CA ALA A 212 1.66 -10.02 3.43
C ALA A 212 3.13 -10.30 3.78
N CYS A 213 3.47 -11.57 4.03
CA CYS A 213 4.85 -12.00 4.26
C CYS A 213 5.62 -12.27 2.96
N ALA A 214 4.89 -12.47 1.85
CA ALA A 214 5.43 -12.71 0.53
C ALA A 214 4.54 -12.04 -0.53
N ASP A 215 5.13 -11.59 -1.63
CA ASP A 215 4.42 -10.95 -2.75
C ASP A 215 3.38 -11.87 -3.41
N GLU A 216 3.53 -13.19 -3.23
CA GLU A 216 2.60 -14.21 -3.73
C GLU A 216 1.29 -14.23 -2.94
N ASP A 217 1.35 -13.91 -1.64
CA ASP A 217 0.19 -13.93 -0.74
C ASP A 217 -0.54 -12.58 -0.70
N GLN A 218 0.12 -11.51 -1.12
CA GLN A 218 -0.45 -10.17 -1.19
C GLN A 218 -1.65 -10.12 -2.14
N ASN A 219 -2.78 -9.63 -1.62
CA ASN A 219 -3.98 -9.41 -2.41
C ASN A 219 -4.63 -8.03 -2.19
N LEU A 220 -4.14 -7.27 -1.21
CA LEU A 220 -4.49 -5.86 -1.00
C LEU A 220 -3.26 -4.95 -1.16
N MET A 221 -3.50 -3.72 -1.61
CA MET A 221 -2.53 -2.63 -1.59
C MET A 221 -3.08 -1.45 -0.81
N ALA A 222 -2.30 -0.95 0.16
CA ALA A 222 -2.60 0.29 0.86
C ALA A 222 -2.17 1.51 0.04
N PHE A 223 -3.01 2.54 0.06
CA PHE A 223 -2.75 3.82 -0.59
C PHE A 223 -3.55 4.93 0.11
N GLN A 224 -3.13 6.17 -0.09
CA GLN A 224 -3.86 7.34 0.39
C GLN A 224 -4.85 7.82 -0.67
N TYR A 225 -6.06 8.16 -0.25
CA TYR A 225 -7.09 8.74 -1.09
C TYR A 225 -7.94 9.71 -0.28
N GLN A 226 -8.13 10.95 -0.76
CA GLN A 226 -8.96 11.97 -0.13
C GLN A 226 -8.70 12.14 1.38
N GLY A 227 -7.44 12.25 1.78
CA GLY A 227 -7.01 12.43 3.16
C GLY A 227 -7.21 11.21 4.07
N GLY A 228 -7.48 10.03 3.51
CA GLY A 228 -7.64 8.77 4.26
C GLY A 228 -6.82 7.63 3.68
N ILE A 229 -6.64 6.56 4.46
CA ILE A 229 -5.96 5.34 3.99
C ILE A 229 -6.99 4.32 3.52
N PHE A 230 -6.82 3.81 2.31
CA PHE A 230 -7.70 2.83 1.69
C PHE A 230 -6.91 1.58 1.27
N TYR A 231 -7.60 0.44 1.22
CA TYR A 231 -7.05 -0.81 0.69
C TYR A 231 -7.75 -1.16 -0.62
N ARG A 232 -7.00 -1.39 -1.68
CA ARG A 232 -7.54 -1.88 -2.95
C ARG A 232 -7.10 -3.30 -3.25
N CYS A 233 -7.98 -4.11 -3.81
CA CYS A 233 -7.70 -5.47 -4.22
C CYS A 233 -6.83 -5.49 -5.47
N CYS A 234 -5.56 -5.85 -5.34
CA CYS A 234 -4.66 -6.02 -6.48
C CYS A 234 -4.79 -7.40 -7.15
N ARG A 235 -5.44 -8.36 -6.47
CA ARG A 235 -5.75 -9.71 -6.97
C ARG A 235 -7.17 -10.12 -6.54
N PRO A 236 -7.82 -11.05 -7.25
CA PRO A 236 -9.11 -11.58 -6.80
C PRO A 236 -8.95 -12.32 -5.47
N ILE A 237 -9.84 -12.08 -4.51
CA ILE A 237 -9.81 -12.73 -3.19
C ILE A 237 -10.93 -13.75 -3.13
N LYS A 238 -10.61 -15.04 -3.27
CA LYS A 238 -11.57 -16.14 -3.27
C LYS A 238 -12.11 -16.43 -1.86
N PRO A 239 -13.27 -17.12 -1.74
CA PRO A 239 -13.77 -17.56 -0.45
C PRO A 239 -12.70 -18.37 0.31
N GLY A 240 -12.54 -18.10 1.60
CA GLY A 240 -11.57 -18.72 2.50
C GLY A 240 -10.18 -18.10 2.51
N GLN A 241 -9.84 -17.20 1.57
CA GLN A 241 -8.52 -16.55 1.54
C GLN A 241 -8.43 -15.41 2.57
N GLU A 242 -7.26 -15.30 3.21
CA GLU A 242 -6.94 -14.16 4.09
C GLU A 242 -6.72 -12.89 3.26
N LEU A 243 -7.22 -11.77 3.74
CA LEU A 243 -6.93 -10.45 3.22
C LEU A 243 -5.57 -10.03 3.76
N LEU A 244 -4.58 -9.86 2.87
CA LEU A 244 -3.21 -9.53 3.22
C LEU A 244 -2.75 -8.30 2.45
N VAL A 245 -2.34 -7.28 3.20
CA VAL A 245 -1.99 -5.96 2.67
C VAL A 245 -0.49 -5.83 2.42
N GLY A 246 -0.15 -5.27 1.27
CA GLY A 246 1.17 -4.72 0.98
C GLY A 246 1.08 -3.23 0.64
N TYR A 247 2.16 -2.68 0.11
CA TYR A 247 2.24 -1.31 -0.38
C TYR A 247 2.85 -1.31 -1.78
N GLN A 248 2.56 -0.27 -2.57
CA GLN A 248 3.04 -0.17 -3.96
C GLN A 248 4.41 0.52 -4.00
N GLU A 249 5.42 -0.11 -4.61
CA GLU A 249 6.78 0.44 -4.77
C GLU A 249 6.83 1.80 -5.48
N GLU A 250 5.90 2.09 -6.38
CA GLU A 250 5.82 3.38 -7.09
C GLU A 250 5.38 4.53 -6.18
N TYR A 251 4.71 4.23 -5.05
CA TYR A 251 4.49 5.21 -3.98
C TYR A 251 5.78 5.47 -3.18
N VAL A 252 6.73 4.53 -3.14
CA VAL A 252 7.89 4.50 -2.22
C VAL A 252 8.99 5.46 -2.60
N LYS A 253 9.08 5.86 -3.87
CA LYS A 253 10.16 6.76 -4.34
C LYS A 253 10.13 8.13 -3.63
N ASP A 254 8.97 8.52 -3.09
CA ASP A 254 8.77 9.78 -2.37
C ASP A 254 8.31 9.58 -0.90
N LEU A 255 8.27 8.35 -0.37
CA LEU A 255 7.80 8.12 1.00
C LEU A 255 8.79 8.61 2.04
N SER A 256 8.28 9.27 3.08
CA SER A 256 9.12 9.73 4.18
C SER A 256 9.60 8.54 5.03
N PRO A 257 10.73 8.68 5.76
CA PRO A 257 11.20 7.68 6.71
C PRO A 257 10.15 7.26 7.76
N ALA A 258 9.12 8.08 7.98
CA ALA A 258 8.01 7.76 8.88
C ALA A 258 7.16 6.61 8.35
N PHE A 259 6.83 6.60 7.05
CA PHE A 259 6.06 5.53 6.44
C PHE A 259 6.80 4.20 6.54
N GLU A 260 8.06 4.16 6.12
CA GLU A 260 8.86 2.94 6.12
C GLU A 260 8.99 2.37 7.53
N TYR A 261 9.20 3.22 8.54
CA TYR A 261 9.26 2.79 9.93
C TYR A 261 7.93 2.19 10.40
N LEU A 262 6.80 2.87 10.16
CA LEU A 262 5.48 2.38 10.58
C LEU A 262 5.12 1.07 9.87
N TRP A 263 5.40 0.99 8.57
CA TRP A 263 5.18 -0.20 7.78
C TRP A 263 6.01 -1.38 8.31
N ASN A 264 7.31 -1.19 8.51
CA ASN A 264 8.19 -2.21 9.06
C ASN A 264 7.75 -2.65 10.45
N LYS A 265 7.26 -1.73 11.28
CA LYS A 265 6.71 -2.07 12.60
C LYS A 265 5.43 -2.90 12.51
N LYS A 266 4.51 -2.53 11.63
CA LYS A 266 3.28 -3.29 11.35
C LYS A 266 3.59 -4.70 10.86
N CYS A 267 4.59 -4.86 9.98
CA CYS A 267 5.04 -6.16 9.49
C CYS A 267 5.83 -6.96 10.54
N SER A 268 6.66 -6.31 11.35
CA SER A 268 7.49 -6.97 12.38
C SER A 268 6.66 -7.48 13.56
N ALA A 269 5.48 -6.91 13.80
CA ALA A 269 4.50 -7.52 14.69
C ALA A 269 4.07 -8.93 14.23
N ASN A 270 4.24 -9.23 12.94
CA ASN A 270 3.85 -10.49 12.29
C ASN A 270 5.05 -11.38 11.87
N ALA A 271 6.29 -10.90 11.99
CA ALA A 271 7.46 -11.65 11.56
C ALA A 271 8.67 -11.32 12.46
N ILE A 272 9.06 -12.28 13.29
CA ILE A 272 10.44 -12.33 13.79
C ILE A 272 11.32 -12.81 12.64
N ASN A 273 12.19 -11.91 12.16
CA ASN A 273 13.34 -12.10 11.28
C ASN A 273 13.08 -12.44 9.80
N PHE A 274 13.18 -11.44 8.93
CA PHE A 274 14.01 -11.56 7.73
C PHE A 274 14.78 -10.25 7.51
N SER A 275 16.11 -10.35 7.67
CA SER A 275 17.07 -9.29 7.37
C SER A 275 17.09 -9.02 5.86
N PHE A 276 16.60 -7.87 5.42
CA PHE A 276 17.07 -7.31 4.16
C PHE A 276 18.48 -6.75 4.40
N GLY A 277 19.46 -7.37 3.77
CA GLY A 277 20.86 -6.99 3.85
C GLY A 277 21.07 -5.58 3.31
N SER A 278 21.31 -4.63 4.20
CA SER A 278 21.90 -3.35 3.85
C SER A 278 23.41 -3.55 3.62
N ASN A 279 23.78 -3.80 2.36
CA ASN A 279 25.15 -3.51 1.91
C ASN A 279 25.29 -2.00 1.75
N LEU A 280 25.60 -1.31 2.85
CA LEU A 280 26.25 0.00 2.80
C LEU A 280 27.73 -0.23 3.14
N GLU A 281 28.54 -0.51 2.12
CA GLU A 281 29.99 -0.44 2.26
C GLU A 281 30.39 1.02 2.52
N LEU A 282 30.76 1.30 3.77
CA LEU A 282 31.51 2.49 4.15
C LEU A 282 32.92 2.38 3.55
N VAL A 283 33.13 3.04 2.40
CA VAL A 283 34.48 3.34 1.91
C VAL A 283 35.11 4.34 2.89
N LYS A 284 36.17 3.90 3.56
CA LYS A 284 37.08 4.74 4.35
C LYS A 284 38.06 5.50 3.47
#